data_AF-A0A959UHN4-F1
#
_entry.id   AF-A0A959UHN4-F1
#
_cell.length_a   1.000
_cell.length_b   1.000
_cell.length_c   1.000
_cell.angle_alpha   90.00
_cell.angle_beta   90.00
_cell.angle_gamma   90.00
#
_symmetry.space_group_name_H-M   'P 1'
#
loop_
_entity.id
_entity.type
_entity.pdbx_description
1 polymer ?
#
loop_
_entity_poly.entity_id
_entity_poly.type
_entity_poly.pdbx_seq_one_letter_code
_entity_poly.pdbx_strand_id
1 'polypeptide(L)'
;MKRQIYLSLIFSMLIVFGFSQSQRMVLLEHFTQASCGPCATYNPQINSLLASNPDKITAIMYHTSWPGYDPMYNHNTVENAARTSYYSVSSVPNSVLDGNIYNGHPNGWNISTVNNRYAVPSPCDISIYHALSADENEFLVWVMIEATEDMPAGLKMHLAAIEKEITFSSPPGSNGETEFFNVMKKMLPNQTGLVLPAIPAGEYIILEYSWEHSNVYDVDQLAAVGFVQNNDTKEVMQAAMSSDEPFDPPYNVDADIMTVSNISQTYCNGYIEPVITIRNNGEAPLTSLDISYTINGGDPVTYNWTGNLGFLEKDIIEMTGSEFTVMDVNTLEVTGASPNGQNDDYMTNNVRTIEIEQAPSVTSPVSLVLKLDNHPEETSWEVKDSQGNVLYEGGDYTTAGQILVEQFQVEDEDCYTFYIYDEGGDGLTEGGSYKLGYSGNIIFAEGTGFGVKDEAQFSINYTGISENDFASDLHVYPVPVEKEVNLSFNLLRNSEVKYSVINPTGEKLFETEHGMQSPGEKIFTINLEEFSPGVYYVILETGTKQTIRKIVLVK
;
A
#
# COMPACT_ATOMS: atom_id res chain seq x y z
N MET A 1 -25.89 25.29 -68.34
CA MET A 1 -24.70 24.99 -67.52
C MET A 1 -25.11 24.06 -66.38
N LYS A 2 -24.82 22.75 -66.50
CA LYS A 2 -25.05 21.77 -65.43
C LYS A 2 -23.77 21.69 -64.58
N ARG A 3 -23.90 22.00 -63.29
CA ARG A 3 -22.82 21.96 -62.30
C ARG A 3 -22.64 20.49 -61.85
N GLN A 4 -21.50 19.89 -62.15
CA GLN A 4 -21.10 18.59 -61.60
C GLN A 4 -20.51 18.80 -60.20
N ILE A 5 -21.09 18.11 -59.22
CA ILE A 5 -20.57 18.01 -57.85
C ILE A 5 -19.66 16.79 -57.84
N TYR A 6 -18.37 16.99 -57.56
CA TYR A 6 -17.43 15.90 -57.30
C TYR A 6 -17.53 15.52 -55.82
N LEU A 7 -18.00 14.31 -55.55
CA LEU A 7 -17.94 13.67 -54.24
C LEU A 7 -16.54 13.04 -54.11
N SER A 8 -15.65 13.64 -53.30
CA SER A 8 -14.40 12.98 -52.91
C SER A 8 -14.72 11.94 -51.83
N LEU A 9 -14.60 10.65 -52.17
CA LEU A 9 -14.51 9.58 -51.19
C LEU A 9 -13.16 9.70 -50.48
N ILE A 10 -13.19 10.05 -49.19
CA ILE A 10 -12.05 9.89 -48.29
C ILE A 10 -12.05 8.41 -47.85
N PHE A 11 -11.08 7.64 -48.35
CA PHE A 11 -10.83 6.28 -47.90
C PHE A 11 -9.96 6.39 -46.64
N SER A 12 -10.56 6.32 -45.45
CA SER A 12 -9.80 6.19 -44.20
C SER A 12 -9.21 4.78 -44.17
N MET A 13 -7.91 4.66 -44.49
CA MET A 13 -7.16 3.44 -44.28
C MET A 13 -6.97 3.26 -42.78
N LEU A 14 -7.80 2.41 -42.16
CA LEU A 14 -7.58 1.93 -40.80
C LEU A 14 -6.28 1.10 -40.86
N ILE A 15 -5.17 1.66 -40.37
CA ILE A 15 -3.96 0.88 -40.11
C ILE A 15 -4.27 0.10 -38.83
N VAL A 16 -4.64 -1.17 -38.99
CA VAL A 16 -4.65 -2.12 -37.89
C VAL A 16 -3.19 -2.50 -37.68
N PHE A 17 -2.56 -1.95 -36.64
CA PHE A 17 -1.32 -2.53 -36.13
C PHE A 17 -1.68 -3.92 -35.61
N GLY A 18 -1.25 -4.96 -36.33
CA GLY A 18 -1.26 -6.31 -35.78
C GLY A 18 -0.02 -6.44 -34.90
N PHE A 19 -0.20 -6.68 -33.61
CA PHE A 19 0.91 -7.09 -32.76
C PHE A 19 1.46 -8.42 -33.27
N SER A 20 2.78 -8.55 -33.35
CA SER A 20 3.41 -9.86 -33.60
C SER A 20 3.06 -10.77 -32.43
N GLN A 21 2.73 -12.03 -32.70
CA GLN A 21 2.46 -12.99 -31.63
C GLN A 21 3.75 -13.33 -30.90
N SER A 22 3.74 -13.28 -29.56
CA SER A 22 4.89 -13.62 -28.73
C SER A 22 5.30 -15.07 -28.93
N GLN A 23 6.60 -15.30 -29.14
CA GLN A 23 7.13 -16.66 -29.21
C GLN A 23 7.23 -17.23 -27.79
N ARG A 24 6.58 -18.37 -27.57
CA ARG A 24 6.59 -19.05 -26.27
C ARG A 24 7.97 -19.64 -25.96
N MET A 25 8.43 -19.44 -24.73
CA MET A 25 9.42 -20.29 -24.07
C MET A 25 8.69 -21.32 -23.21
N VAL A 26 8.98 -22.61 -23.41
CA VAL A 26 8.38 -23.67 -22.59
C VAL A 26 9.09 -23.73 -21.24
N LEU A 27 8.33 -23.79 -20.14
CA LEU A 27 8.87 -24.01 -18.81
C LEU A 27 8.82 -25.49 -18.45
N LEU A 28 9.96 -26.04 -18.03
CA LEU A 28 10.04 -27.30 -17.30
C LEU A 28 10.24 -27.04 -15.81
N GLU A 29 9.27 -27.46 -15.02
CA GLU A 29 9.43 -27.60 -13.58
C GLU A 29 9.70 -29.06 -13.26
N HIS A 30 10.93 -29.36 -12.86
CA HIS A 30 11.37 -30.73 -12.63
C HIS A 30 11.63 -30.98 -11.14
N PHE A 31 11.05 -32.05 -10.62
CA PHE A 31 11.18 -32.48 -9.23
C PHE A 31 12.17 -33.64 -9.18
N THR A 32 13.27 -33.45 -8.45
CA THR A 32 14.39 -34.38 -8.37
C THR A 32 14.96 -34.46 -6.95
N GLN A 33 15.96 -35.32 -6.71
CA GLN A 33 16.63 -35.43 -5.41
C GLN A 33 17.99 -36.16 -5.48
N ALA A 34 19.00 -35.69 -4.75
CA ALA A 34 20.40 -36.16 -4.75
C ALA A 34 20.65 -37.59 -4.20
N SER A 35 19.66 -38.22 -3.60
CA SER A 35 19.65 -39.59 -3.06
C SER A 35 18.59 -40.46 -3.77
N CYS A 36 18.06 -40.01 -4.89
CA CYS A 36 17.12 -40.74 -5.73
C CYS A 36 17.85 -41.43 -6.89
N GLY A 37 17.93 -42.76 -6.84
CA GLY A 37 18.58 -43.57 -7.88
C GLY A 37 17.99 -43.39 -9.30
N PRO A 38 16.64 -43.45 -9.48
CA PRO A 38 16.04 -43.17 -10.78
C PRO A 38 16.32 -41.75 -11.30
N CYS A 39 16.42 -40.76 -10.41
CA CYS A 39 16.70 -39.37 -10.78
C CYS A 39 18.06 -39.26 -11.48
N ALA A 40 19.10 -39.91 -10.95
CA ALA A 40 20.43 -39.98 -11.56
C ALA A 40 20.44 -40.62 -12.97
N THR A 41 19.38 -41.35 -13.35
CA THR A 41 19.24 -41.89 -14.71
C THR A 41 18.64 -40.86 -15.69
N TYR A 42 17.74 -40.00 -15.22
CA TYR A 42 16.97 -39.07 -16.08
C TYR A 42 17.50 -37.65 -16.08
N ASN A 43 18.07 -37.16 -14.97
CA ASN A 43 18.63 -35.81 -14.89
C ASN A 43 19.63 -35.53 -16.03
N PRO A 44 20.61 -36.40 -16.36
CA PRO A 44 21.55 -36.13 -17.46
C PRO A 44 20.87 -36.03 -18.83
N GLN A 45 19.79 -36.79 -19.05
CA GLN A 45 19.04 -36.76 -20.31
C GLN A 45 18.24 -35.46 -20.44
N ILE A 46 17.62 -35.01 -19.35
CA ILE A 46 16.91 -33.73 -19.28
C ILE A 46 17.89 -32.57 -19.51
N ASN A 47 19.02 -32.56 -18.81
CA ASN A 47 20.04 -31.51 -18.94
C ASN A 47 20.58 -31.44 -20.37
N SER A 48 20.83 -32.59 -21.01
CA SER A 48 21.24 -32.64 -22.41
C SER A 48 20.17 -32.09 -23.37
N LEU A 49 18.87 -32.35 -23.10
CA LEU A 49 17.77 -31.80 -23.89
C LEU A 49 17.67 -30.29 -23.74
N LEU A 50 17.77 -29.77 -22.52
CA LEU A 50 17.75 -28.32 -22.23
C LEU A 50 18.91 -27.62 -22.94
N ALA A 51 20.14 -28.10 -22.74
CA ALA A 51 21.33 -27.53 -23.37
C ALA A 51 21.29 -27.55 -24.91
N SER A 52 20.58 -28.51 -25.50
CA SER A 52 20.42 -28.61 -26.96
C SER A 52 19.29 -27.73 -27.52
N ASN A 53 18.45 -27.13 -26.67
CA ASN A 53 17.27 -26.37 -27.09
C ASN A 53 17.04 -25.10 -26.25
N PRO A 54 18.06 -24.25 -26.04
CA PRO A 54 17.97 -23.08 -25.16
C PRO A 54 16.91 -22.08 -25.60
N ASP A 55 16.65 -21.96 -26.91
CA ASP A 55 15.66 -21.03 -27.45
C ASP A 55 14.20 -21.49 -27.28
N LYS A 56 13.97 -22.72 -26.80
CA LYS A 56 12.63 -23.35 -26.76
C LYS A 56 12.16 -23.73 -25.37
N ILE A 57 13.08 -24.05 -24.48
CA ILE A 57 12.76 -24.57 -23.16
C ILE A 57 13.77 -24.09 -22.13
N THR A 58 13.24 -23.59 -21.01
CA THR A 58 13.99 -23.31 -19.78
C THR A 58 13.50 -24.20 -18.66
N ALA A 59 14.21 -24.26 -17.54
CA ALA A 59 13.86 -25.14 -16.43
C ALA A 59 14.13 -24.54 -15.06
N ILE A 60 13.34 -25.01 -14.09
CA ILE A 60 13.58 -24.86 -12.66
C ILE A 60 13.63 -26.27 -12.07
N MET A 61 14.72 -26.60 -11.39
CA MET A 61 14.86 -27.88 -10.67
C MET A 61 14.50 -27.69 -9.20
N TYR A 62 13.39 -28.30 -8.78
CA TYR A 62 12.96 -28.36 -7.40
C TYR A 62 13.46 -29.64 -6.75
N HIS A 63 14.14 -29.51 -5.62
CA HIS A 63 14.65 -30.64 -4.86
C HIS A 63 13.64 -31.02 -3.78
N THR A 64 13.29 -32.30 -3.66
CA THR A 64 12.28 -32.75 -2.68
C THR A 64 12.90 -33.22 -1.36
N SER A 65 12.12 -33.23 -0.28
CA SER A 65 12.55 -33.70 1.05
C SER A 65 12.79 -35.21 1.17
N TRP A 66 12.52 -35.97 0.11
CA TRP A 66 12.54 -37.42 0.06
C TRP A 66 13.03 -37.89 -1.33
N PRO A 67 13.46 -39.15 -1.50
CA PRO A 67 13.50 -40.25 -0.53
C PRO A 67 14.68 -40.25 0.47
N GLY A 68 15.61 -39.32 0.40
CA GLY A 68 16.83 -39.32 1.22
C GLY A 68 17.36 -37.92 1.48
N TYR A 69 18.66 -37.82 1.77
CA TYR A 69 19.30 -36.55 2.07
C TYR A 69 19.65 -35.78 0.78
N ASP A 70 19.30 -34.50 0.79
CA ASP A 70 19.58 -33.55 -0.27
C ASP A 70 19.91 -32.17 0.34
N PRO A 71 21.15 -31.66 0.21
CA PRO A 71 21.47 -30.34 0.75
C PRO A 71 20.75 -29.21 -0.01
N MET A 72 20.48 -29.37 -1.31
CA MET A 72 19.80 -28.36 -2.12
C MET A 72 18.33 -28.18 -1.70
N TYR A 73 17.66 -29.25 -1.24
CA TYR A 73 16.36 -29.10 -0.57
C TYR A 73 16.48 -28.32 0.75
N ASN A 74 17.51 -28.63 1.57
CA ASN A 74 17.66 -28.00 2.88
C ASN A 74 17.97 -26.49 2.80
N HIS A 75 18.53 -26.03 1.67
CA HIS A 75 18.79 -24.60 1.43
C HIS A 75 17.50 -23.79 1.24
N ASN A 76 16.42 -24.44 0.79
CA ASN A 76 15.11 -23.83 0.58
C ASN A 76 14.03 -24.89 0.81
N THR A 77 13.59 -25.08 2.06
CA THR A 77 12.59 -26.12 2.36
C THR A 77 11.16 -25.67 2.06
N VAL A 78 10.87 -24.37 2.24
CA VAL A 78 9.54 -23.78 2.17
C VAL A 78 9.04 -23.75 0.73
N GLU A 79 9.78 -23.12 -0.18
CA GLU A 79 9.33 -22.93 -1.55
C GLU A 79 9.40 -24.21 -2.38
N ASN A 80 10.40 -25.09 -2.14
CA ASN A 80 10.42 -26.43 -2.73
C ASN A 80 9.20 -27.27 -2.31
N ALA A 81 8.84 -27.26 -1.02
CA ALA A 81 7.66 -27.98 -0.53
C ALA A 81 6.36 -27.38 -1.08
N ALA A 82 6.29 -26.05 -1.23
CA ALA A 82 5.14 -25.37 -1.80
C ALA A 82 4.89 -25.78 -3.26
N ARG A 83 5.90 -25.77 -4.12
CA ARG A 83 5.76 -26.21 -5.53
C ARG A 83 5.48 -27.71 -5.65
N THR A 84 6.09 -28.54 -4.79
CA THR A 84 5.80 -29.99 -4.72
C THR A 84 4.31 -30.22 -4.40
N SER A 85 3.78 -29.49 -3.43
CA SER A 85 2.37 -29.57 -3.02
C SER A 85 1.42 -29.03 -4.08
N TYR A 86 1.77 -27.89 -4.70
CA TYR A 86 0.99 -27.25 -5.76
C TYR A 86 0.70 -28.22 -6.92
N TYR A 87 1.67 -29.04 -7.32
CA TYR A 87 1.49 -30.06 -8.36
C TYR A 87 1.12 -31.45 -7.85
N SER A 88 0.95 -31.62 -6.54
CA SER A 88 0.64 -32.91 -5.91
C SER A 88 1.66 -34.00 -6.28
N VAL A 89 2.94 -33.63 -6.34
CA VAL A 89 4.02 -34.56 -6.69
C VAL A 89 4.22 -35.56 -5.56
N SER A 90 4.17 -36.85 -5.90
CA SER A 90 4.23 -37.96 -4.94
C SER A 90 5.37 -38.95 -5.19
N SER A 91 6.11 -38.79 -6.29
CA SER A 91 7.32 -39.56 -6.62
C SER A 91 8.29 -38.72 -7.43
N VAL A 92 9.60 -38.86 -7.20
CA VAL A 92 10.66 -38.26 -8.02
C VAL A 92 11.41 -39.38 -8.76
N PRO A 93 11.86 -39.13 -10.01
CA PRO A 93 11.75 -37.87 -10.73
C PRO A 93 10.35 -37.61 -11.30
N ASN A 94 9.91 -36.35 -11.31
CA ASN A 94 8.64 -35.90 -11.91
C ASN A 94 8.86 -34.62 -12.72
N SER A 95 8.31 -34.53 -13.91
CA SER A 95 8.38 -33.36 -14.78
C SER A 95 7.01 -32.75 -14.95
N VAL A 96 6.95 -31.42 -14.90
CA VAL A 96 5.79 -30.62 -15.23
C VAL A 96 6.16 -29.67 -16.36
N LEU A 97 5.47 -29.74 -17.50
CA LEU A 97 5.68 -28.82 -18.63
C LEU A 97 4.55 -27.81 -18.69
N ASP A 98 4.90 -26.52 -18.76
CA ASP A 98 3.98 -25.37 -18.79
C ASP A 98 2.83 -25.50 -17.78
N GLY A 99 3.13 -26.09 -16.63
CA GLY A 99 2.24 -26.34 -15.50
C GLY A 99 1.12 -27.37 -15.72
N ASN A 100 0.50 -27.45 -16.90
CA ASN A 100 -0.59 -28.39 -17.16
C ASN A 100 -0.51 -29.14 -18.50
N ILE A 101 0.52 -28.89 -19.33
CA ILE A 101 0.72 -29.58 -20.60
C ILE A 101 1.19 -31.01 -20.37
N TYR A 102 2.01 -31.20 -19.35
CA TYR A 102 2.44 -32.51 -18.89
C TYR A 102 2.66 -32.47 -17.38
N ASN A 103 2.31 -33.54 -16.67
CA ASN A 103 2.68 -33.74 -15.27
C ASN A 103 2.84 -35.25 -15.02
N GLY A 104 4.07 -35.69 -14.79
CA GLY A 104 4.35 -37.10 -14.53
C GLY A 104 5.82 -37.49 -14.67
N HIS A 105 6.08 -38.79 -14.80
CA HIS A 105 7.43 -39.33 -14.90
C HIS A 105 8.16 -38.88 -16.20
N PRO A 106 9.45 -38.48 -16.17
CA PRO A 106 10.17 -37.91 -17.31
C PRO A 106 10.05 -38.62 -18.67
N ASN A 107 9.98 -39.95 -18.70
CA ASN A 107 9.74 -40.72 -19.93
C ASN A 107 8.44 -40.39 -20.69
N GLY A 108 7.49 -39.69 -20.09
CA GLY A 108 6.21 -39.36 -20.74
C GLY A 108 6.26 -38.13 -21.63
N TRP A 109 7.38 -37.40 -21.68
CA TRP A 109 7.57 -36.25 -22.56
C TRP A 109 8.92 -36.32 -23.28
N ASN A 110 9.05 -35.57 -24.37
CA ASN A 110 10.28 -35.46 -25.15
C ASN A 110 10.30 -34.15 -25.94
N ILE A 111 11.30 -33.97 -26.80
CA ILE A 111 11.43 -32.77 -27.62
C ILE A 111 10.24 -32.51 -28.55
N SER A 112 9.50 -33.54 -28.98
CA SER A 112 8.27 -33.34 -29.76
C SER A 112 7.16 -32.71 -28.91
N THR A 113 7.02 -33.09 -27.64
CA THR A 113 6.11 -32.42 -26.70
C THR A 113 6.44 -30.94 -26.57
N VAL A 114 7.73 -30.63 -26.39
CA VAL A 114 8.24 -29.25 -26.28
C VAL A 114 7.99 -28.48 -27.58
N ASN A 115 8.36 -29.03 -28.74
CA ASN A 115 8.15 -28.37 -30.03
C ASN A 115 6.67 -28.08 -30.31
N ASN A 116 5.76 -28.99 -29.94
CA ASN A 116 4.33 -28.78 -30.10
C ASN A 116 3.82 -27.63 -29.22
N ARG A 117 4.32 -27.53 -27.97
CA ARG A 117 3.95 -26.43 -27.08
C ARG A 117 4.58 -25.11 -27.51
N TYR A 118 5.87 -25.11 -27.84
CA TYR A 118 6.59 -23.95 -28.39
C TYR A 118 5.90 -23.34 -29.63
N ALA A 119 5.27 -24.17 -30.46
CA ALA A 119 4.50 -23.69 -31.62
C ALA A 119 3.16 -23.00 -31.27
N VAL A 120 2.72 -23.05 -30.00
CA VAL A 120 1.55 -22.32 -29.51
C VAL A 120 2.03 -20.96 -28.97
N PRO A 121 1.58 -19.83 -29.57
CA PRO A 121 1.98 -18.50 -29.13
C PRO A 121 1.68 -18.22 -27.66
N SER A 122 2.34 -17.20 -27.13
CA SER A 122 2.05 -16.64 -25.82
C SER A 122 1.31 -15.30 -25.94
N PRO A 123 0.47 -14.92 -24.95
CA PRO A 123 -0.13 -13.58 -24.93
C PRO A 123 0.87 -12.48 -24.55
N CYS A 124 2.08 -12.81 -24.11
CA CYS A 124 3.07 -11.82 -23.67
C CYS A 124 4.51 -12.28 -23.92
N ASP A 125 5.41 -11.31 -23.99
CA ASP A 125 6.85 -11.51 -23.90
C ASP A 125 7.31 -11.21 -22.47
N ILE A 126 8.30 -11.97 -21.99
CA ILE A 126 8.95 -11.75 -20.70
C ILE A 126 10.44 -11.56 -20.97
N SER A 127 10.98 -10.43 -20.52
CA SER A 127 12.42 -10.16 -20.52
C SER A 127 12.90 -10.02 -19.08
N ILE A 128 13.99 -10.69 -18.74
CA ILE A 128 14.52 -10.69 -17.37
C ILE A 128 15.99 -10.32 -17.39
N TYR A 129 16.34 -9.31 -16.61
CA TYR A 129 17.71 -8.88 -16.36
C TYR A 129 18.05 -9.13 -14.89
N HIS A 130 19.26 -9.59 -14.61
CA HIS A 130 19.75 -9.74 -13.25
C HIS A 130 21.14 -9.14 -13.09
N ALA A 131 21.41 -8.66 -11.88
CA ALA A 131 22.72 -8.16 -11.48
C ALA A 131 22.98 -8.50 -10.01
N LEU A 132 24.25 -8.42 -9.61
CA LEU A 132 24.61 -8.36 -8.20
C LEU A 132 24.75 -6.88 -7.78
N SER A 133 24.42 -6.58 -6.53
CA SER A 133 24.74 -5.29 -5.93
C SER A 133 26.26 -5.04 -5.95
N ALA A 134 26.68 -3.77 -5.79
CA ALA A 134 28.09 -3.40 -5.84
C ALA A 134 28.97 -4.09 -4.78
N ASP A 135 28.37 -4.52 -3.67
CA ASP A 135 29.00 -5.31 -2.60
C ASP A 135 28.73 -6.82 -2.71
N GLU A 136 28.06 -7.24 -3.80
CA GLU A 136 27.68 -8.62 -4.13
C GLU A 136 26.80 -9.32 -3.09
N ASN A 137 26.19 -8.59 -2.14
CA ASN A 137 25.33 -9.18 -1.12
C ASN A 137 23.89 -9.41 -1.61
N GLU A 138 23.41 -8.62 -2.56
CA GLU A 138 22.06 -8.71 -3.08
C GLU A 138 22.04 -9.18 -4.53
N PHE A 139 21.16 -10.13 -4.80
CA PHE A 139 20.76 -10.52 -6.15
C PHE A 139 19.56 -9.67 -6.58
N LEU A 140 19.78 -8.81 -7.58
CA LEU A 140 18.81 -7.87 -8.12
C LEU A 140 18.23 -8.41 -9.41
N VAL A 141 16.91 -8.35 -9.57
CA VAL A 141 16.23 -8.86 -10.78
C VAL A 141 15.16 -7.89 -11.24
N TRP A 142 15.22 -7.53 -12.52
CA TRP A 142 14.21 -6.76 -13.23
C TRP A 142 13.47 -7.68 -14.20
N VAL A 143 12.14 -7.63 -14.17
CA VAL A 143 11.27 -8.40 -15.06
C VAL A 143 10.39 -7.43 -15.83
N MET A 144 10.54 -7.40 -17.15
CA MET A 144 9.58 -6.73 -18.03
C MET A 144 8.59 -7.75 -18.58
N ILE A 145 7.30 -7.44 -18.49
CA ILE A 145 6.21 -8.19 -19.12
C ILE A 145 5.55 -7.26 -20.12
N GLU A 146 5.61 -7.61 -21.40
CA GLU A 146 4.96 -6.87 -22.49
C GLU A 146 3.79 -7.69 -23.03
N ALA A 147 2.57 -7.14 -22.96
CA ALA A 147 1.39 -7.83 -23.43
C ALA A 147 1.24 -7.68 -24.95
N THR A 148 1.30 -8.79 -25.69
CA THR A 148 0.99 -8.83 -27.13
C THR A 148 -0.48 -9.11 -27.41
N GLU A 149 -1.20 -9.63 -26.41
CA GLU A 149 -2.65 -9.82 -26.37
C GLU A 149 -3.17 -9.37 -24.99
N ASP A 150 -4.47 -9.05 -24.89
CA ASP A 150 -5.06 -8.63 -23.61
C ASP A 150 -4.88 -9.72 -22.53
N MET A 151 -4.14 -9.38 -21.47
CA MET A 151 -3.96 -10.24 -20.32
C MET A 151 -4.98 -9.90 -19.23
N PRO A 152 -5.81 -10.86 -18.78
CA PRO A 152 -6.76 -10.61 -17.71
C PRO A 152 -6.05 -10.44 -16.35
N ALA A 153 -6.67 -9.67 -15.46
CA ALA A 153 -6.23 -9.57 -14.07
C ALA A 153 -6.31 -10.94 -13.37
N GLY A 154 -5.46 -11.14 -12.36
CA GLY A 154 -5.46 -12.36 -11.54
C GLY A 154 -4.46 -13.42 -11.97
N LEU A 155 -3.81 -13.27 -13.13
CA LEU A 155 -2.63 -14.05 -13.48
C LEU A 155 -1.52 -13.82 -12.44
N LYS A 156 -0.66 -14.82 -12.24
CA LYS A 156 0.42 -14.78 -11.26
C LYS A 156 1.77 -14.70 -11.94
N MET A 157 2.57 -13.69 -11.63
CA MET A 157 4.00 -13.70 -11.95
C MET A 157 4.76 -14.40 -10.84
N HIS A 158 5.49 -15.45 -11.20
CA HIS A 158 6.41 -16.16 -10.32
C HIS A 158 7.84 -15.96 -10.82
N LEU A 159 8.76 -15.69 -9.91
CA LEU A 159 10.18 -15.54 -10.20
C LEU A 159 10.96 -16.47 -9.29
N ALA A 160 11.82 -17.31 -9.86
CA ALA A 160 12.70 -18.20 -9.11
C ALA A 160 14.16 -17.80 -9.35
N ALA A 161 14.87 -17.41 -8.30
CA ALA A 161 16.33 -17.38 -8.34
C ALA A 161 16.84 -18.83 -8.37
N ILE A 162 17.75 -19.10 -9.31
CA ILE A 162 18.34 -20.41 -9.55
C ILE A 162 19.86 -20.31 -9.53
N GLU A 163 20.52 -21.43 -9.34
CA GLU A 163 21.93 -21.59 -9.59
C GLU A 163 22.08 -22.50 -10.83
N LYS A 164 22.62 -21.92 -11.91
CA LYS A 164 22.70 -22.54 -13.24
C LYS A 164 23.48 -23.85 -13.21
N GLU A 165 24.59 -23.87 -12.47
CA GLU A 165 25.44 -25.04 -12.29
C GLU A 165 25.96 -25.11 -10.85
N ILE A 166 25.89 -26.29 -10.25
CA ILE A 166 26.49 -26.61 -8.95
C ILE A 166 27.33 -27.87 -9.13
N THR A 167 28.61 -27.78 -8.82
CA THR A 167 29.52 -28.92 -8.85
C THR A 167 30.02 -29.26 -7.44
N PHE A 168 29.75 -30.48 -6.98
CA PHE A 168 30.27 -31.00 -5.73
C PHE A 168 31.54 -31.83 -5.97
N SER A 169 32.53 -31.70 -5.08
CA SER A 169 33.74 -32.53 -5.12
C SER A 169 33.49 -34.03 -4.84
N SER A 170 32.35 -34.35 -4.23
CA SER A 170 31.85 -35.70 -3.99
C SER A 170 30.32 -35.71 -3.98
N PRO A 171 29.64 -36.82 -4.32
CA PRO A 171 28.18 -36.85 -4.36
C PRO A 171 27.55 -36.37 -3.05
N PRO A 172 26.69 -35.33 -3.06
CA PRO A 172 26.08 -34.78 -1.86
C PRO A 172 24.96 -35.69 -1.30
N GLY A 173 24.47 -36.64 -2.11
CA GLY A 173 23.53 -37.67 -1.72
C GLY A 173 23.96 -39.05 -2.24
N SER A 174 23.11 -40.05 -2.04
CA SER A 174 23.45 -41.45 -2.31
C SER A 174 23.30 -41.88 -3.78
N ASN A 175 22.84 -41.00 -4.69
CA ASN A 175 22.58 -41.37 -6.08
C ASN A 175 23.82 -41.31 -7.00
N GLY A 176 24.92 -40.72 -6.53
CA GLY A 176 26.20 -40.67 -7.23
C GLY A 176 26.40 -39.45 -8.15
N GLU A 177 25.42 -38.56 -8.30
CA GLU A 177 25.57 -37.32 -9.07
C GLU A 177 26.47 -36.31 -8.36
N THR A 178 27.22 -35.52 -9.12
CA THR A 178 28.07 -34.43 -8.60
C THR A 178 27.80 -33.08 -9.27
N GLU A 179 27.05 -33.08 -10.37
CA GLU A 179 26.71 -31.90 -11.15
C GLU A 179 25.19 -31.73 -11.13
N PHE A 180 24.73 -30.55 -10.73
CA PHE A 180 23.32 -30.18 -10.65
C PHE A 180 23.12 -28.87 -11.39
N PHE A 181 21.99 -28.71 -12.07
CA PHE A 181 21.75 -27.57 -12.96
C PHE A 181 20.42 -26.90 -12.64
N ASN A 182 20.32 -25.60 -12.85
CA ASN A 182 19.10 -24.79 -12.64
C ASN A 182 18.40 -25.07 -11.30
N VAL A 183 19.17 -25.24 -10.23
CA VAL A 183 18.66 -25.57 -8.89
C VAL A 183 17.98 -24.35 -8.30
N MET A 184 16.71 -24.47 -7.91
CA MET A 184 15.98 -23.38 -7.28
C MET A 184 16.58 -23.02 -5.90
N LYS A 185 16.89 -21.74 -5.72
CA LYS A 185 17.46 -21.18 -4.49
C LYS A 185 16.43 -20.39 -3.71
N LYS A 186 15.60 -19.61 -4.40
CA LYS A 186 14.56 -18.75 -3.80
C LYS A 186 13.43 -18.50 -4.79
N MET A 187 12.18 -18.40 -4.32
CA MET A 187 11.13 -17.73 -5.11
C MET A 187 10.93 -16.30 -4.61
N LEU A 188 10.83 -15.35 -5.53
CA LEU A 188 10.71 -13.92 -5.29
C LEU A 188 9.31 -13.44 -5.73
N PRO A 189 8.58 -12.69 -4.88
CA PRO A 189 8.94 -12.36 -3.50
C PRO A 189 8.82 -13.56 -2.55
N ASN A 190 7.99 -14.55 -2.92
CA ASN A 190 7.77 -15.78 -2.16
C ASN A 190 7.04 -16.84 -3.04
N GLN A 191 6.67 -17.98 -2.44
CA GLN A 191 6.00 -19.08 -3.14
C GLN A 191 4.66 -18.73 -3.81
N THR A 192 3.99 -17.65 -3.41
CA THR A 192 2.66 -17.28 -3.90
C THR A 192 2.70 -16.40 -5.16
N GLY A 193 3.85 -15.82 -5.48
CA GLY A 193 4.03 -14.91 -6.62
C GLY A 193 3.23 -13.61 -6.51
N LEU A 194 3.48 -12.69 -7.44
CA LEU A 194 2.74 -11.43 -7.56
C LEU A 194 1.44 -11.63 -8.35
N VAL A 195 0.33 -11.06 -7.88
CA VAL A 195 -0.90 -10.97 -8.70
C VAL A 195 -0.75 -9.84 -9.70
N LEU A 196 -0.88 -10.16 -10.98
CA LEU A 196 -0.83 -9.16 -12.04
C LEU A 196 -2.19 -8.45 -12.19
N PRO A 197 -2.18 -7.14 -12.44
CA PRO A 197 -3.36 -6.43 -12.92
C PRO A 197 -3.72 -6.92 -14.33
N ALA A 198 -4.83 -6.42 -14.89
CA ALA A 198 -5.05 -6.58 -16.31
C ALA A 198 -4.00 -5.78 -17.08
N ILE A 199 -3.41 -6.37 -18.11
CA ILE A 199 -2.41 -5.72 -18.97
C ILE A 199 -2.98 -5.73 -20.40
N PRO A 200 -3.49 -4.60 -20.89
CA PRO A 200 -4.00 -4.50 -22.26
C PRO A 200 -2.91 -4.78 -23.30
N ALA A 201 -3.30 -5.26 -24.48
CA ALA A 201 -2.36 -5.47 -25.58
C ALA A 201 -1.64 -4.16 -25.95
N GLY A 202 -0.31 -4.22 -26.02
CA GLY A 202 0.58 -3.09 -26.29
C GLY A 202 1.11 -2.38 -25.04
N GLU A 203 0.60 -2.70 -23.85
CA GLU A 203 1.11 -2.16 -22.59
C GLU A 203 2.18 -3.09 -21.99
N TYR A 204 3.04 -2.51 -21.16
CA TYR A 204 4.08 -3.24 -20.44
C TYR A 204 4.12 -2.87 -18.96
N ILE A 205 4.68 -3.76 -18.14
CA ILE A 205 5.05 -3.48 -16.75
C ILE A 205 6.49 -3.93 -16.49
N ILE A 206 7.20 -3.20 -15.62
CA ILE A 206 8.52 -3.59 -15.13
C ILE A 206 8.45 -3.79 -13.62
N LEU A 207 8.74 -5.01 -13.19
CA LEU A 207 8.80 -5.43 -11.80
C LEU A 207 10.25 -5.52 -11.34
N GLU A 208 10.49 -5.16 -10.09
CA GLU A 208 11.82 -5.23 -9.48
C GLU A 208 11.78 -6.10 -8.22
N TYR A 209 12.79 -6.95 -8.09
CA TYR A 209 12.97 -7.82 -6.93
C TYR A 209 14.43 -7.76 -6.48
N SER A 210 14.63 -7.84 -5.17
CA SER A 210 15.94 -8.06 -4.58
C SER A 210 15.88 -9.28 -3.64
N TRP A 211 17.04 -9.89 -3.44
CA TRP A 211 17.24 -10.96 -2.50
C TRP A 211 18.64 -10.88 -1.92
N GLU A 212 18.77 -10.61 -0.63
CA GLU A 212 20.02 -10.84 0.09
C GLU A 212 20.30 -12.35 0.07
N HIS A 213 21.21 -12.75 -0.82
CA HIS A 213 21.30 -14.15 -1.19
C HIS A 213 21.96 -14.97 -0.09
N SER A 214 21.53 -16.22 0.03
CA SER A 214 22.04 -17.16 1.02
C SER A 214 22.02 -18.57 0.49
N ASN A 215 22.88 -19.43 1.05
CA ASN A 215 23.01 -20.83 0.65
C ASN A 215 23.35 -21.02 -0.85
N VAL A 216 24.05 -20.05 -1.44
CA VAL A 216 24.61 -20.06 -2.80
C VAL A 216 26.03 -20.63 -2.76
N TYR A 217 26.36 -21.55 -3.67
CA TYR A 217 27.69 -22.15 -3.81
C TYR A 217 28.62 -21.31 -4.68
N ASP A 218 28.09 -20.70 -5.74
CA ASP A 218 28.81 -19.83 -6.66
C ASP A 218 27.89 -18.70 -7.15
N VAL A 219 28.20 -17.46 -6.76
CA VAL A 219 27.39 -16.28 -7.10
C VAL A 219 27.40 -15.99 -8.60
N ASP A 220 28.46 -16.37 -9.32
CA ASP A 220 28.55 -16.21 -10.78
C ASP A 220 27.59 -17.16 -11.52
N GLN A 221 27.08 -18.19 -10.83
CA GLN A 221 26.09 -19.13 -11.34
C GLN A 221 24.66 -18.71 -11.05
N LEU A 222 24.43 -17.60 -10.33
CA LEU A 222 23.08 -17.10 -10.11
C LEU A 222 22.43 -16.66 -11.43
N ALA A 223 21.14 -16.96 -11.54
CA ALA A 223 20.24 -16.48 -12.58
C ALA A 223 18.81 -16.51 -12.03
N ALA A 224 17.84 -16.09 -12.82
CA ALA A 224 16.44 -16.16 -12.49
C ALA A 224 15.62 -16.78 -13.62
N VAL A 225 14.57 -17.49 -13.28
CA VAL A 225 13.54 -17.96 -14.21
C VAL A 225 12.21 -17.38 -13.78
N GLY A 226 11.61 -16.56 -14.63
CA GLY A 226 10.33 -15.92 -14.41
C GLY A 226 9.25 -16.53 -15.29
N PHE A 227 8.02 -16.62 -14.79
CA PHE A 227 6.90 -17.14 -15.55
C PHE A 227 5.55 -16.58 -15.10
N VAL A 228 4.67 -16.35 -16.06
CA VAL A 228 3.28 -15.95 -15.82
C VAL A 228 2.39 -17.19 -15.85
N GLN A 229 1.63 -17.43 -14.78
CA GLN A 229 0.79 -18.62 -14.60
C GLN A 229 -0.66 -18.23 -14.32
N ASN A 230 -1.60 -18.95 -14.94
CA ASN A 230 -2.98 -19.00 -14.48
C ASN A 230 -3.07 -20.07 -13.38
N ASN A 231 -3.30 -19.67 -12.14
CA ASN A 231 -3.31 -20.61 -11.01
C ASN A 231 -4.56 -21.47 -10.89
N ASP A 232 -5.66 -21.11 -11.57
CA ASP A 232 -6.87 -21.93 -11.60
C ASP A 232 -6.69 -23.13 -12.52
N THR A 233 -6.08 -22.91 -13.69
CA THR A 233 -5.82 -23.97 -14.70
C THR A 233 -4.44 -24.60 -14.56
N LYS A 234 -3.56 -23.97 -13.78
CA LYS A 234 -2.11 -24.21 -13.66
C LYS A 234 -1.31 -23.97 -14.93
N GLU A 235 -1.93 -23.46 -16.00
CA GLU A 235 -1.21 -23.23 -17.27
C GLU A 235 -0.20 -22.10 -17.12
N VAL A 236 1.02 -22.33 -17.59
CA VAL A 236 2.03 -21.29 -17.76
C VAL A 236 1.82 -20.60 -19.11
N MET A 237 1.54 -19.30 -19.05
CA MET A 237 1.28 -18.44 -20.20
C MET A 237 2.56 -18.09 -20.95
N GLN A 238 3.64 -17.80 -20.23
CA GLN A 238 4.97 -17.49 -20.76
C GLN A 238 6.02 -17.76 -19.69
N ALA A 239 7.26 -18.03 -20.11
CA ALA A 239 8.42 -18.05 -19.22
C ALA A 239 9.62 -17.35 -19.86
N ALA A 240 10.62 -17.05 -19.05
CA ALA A 240 11.92 -16.58 -19.52
C ALA A 240 13.01 -16.92 -18.49
N MET A 241 14.24 -17.03 -18.96
CA MET A 241 15.44 -17.06 -18.11
C MET A 241 16.13 -15.70 -18.18
N SER A 242 16.75 -15.28 -17.09
CA SER A 242 17.43 -14.00 -17.02
C SER A 242 18.74 -13.95 -17.79
N SER A 243 19.07 -12.74 -18.23
CA SER A 243 20.33 -12.33 -18.83
C SER A 243 21.12 -11.47 -17.83
N ASP A 244 22.44 -11.48 -17.92
CA ASP A 244 23.37 -10.56 -17.26
C ASP A 244 23.51 -9.22 -18.00
N GLU A 245 22.90 -9.13 -19.19
CA GLU A 245 22.72 -7.88 -19.94
C GLU A 245 21.28 -7.36 -19.75
N PRO A 246 21.09 -6.03 -19.57
CA PRO A 246 19.77 -5.41 -19.55
C PRO A 246 18.97 -5.74 -20.80
N PHE A 247 17.64 -5.87 -20.65
CA PHE A 247 16.76 -5.99 -21.81
C PHE A 247 16.65 -4.67 -22.56
N ASP A 248 16.30 -4.75 -23.84
CA ASP A 248 16.11 -3.56 -24.67
C ASP A 248 14.95 -2.71 -24.11
N PRO A 249 15.12 -1.39 -23.98
CA PRO A 249 14.05 -0.49 -23.58
C PRO A 249 12.90 -0.52 -24.60
N PRO A 250 11.63 -0.54 -24.15
CA PRO A 250 10.48 -0.56 -25.06
C PRO A 250 10.34 0.75 -25.86
N TYR A 251 10.87 1.86 -25.31
CA TYR A 251 10.77 3.19 -25.87
C TYR A 251 12.07 3.97 -25.74
N ASN A 252 12.23 5.06 -26.52
CA ASN A 252 13.46 5.86 -26.48
C ASN A 252 13.41 6.91 -25.36
N VAL A 253 12.26 7.56 -25.14
CA VAL A 253 12.04 8.54 -24.06
C VAL A 253 10.85 8.10 -23.22
N ASP A 254 11.10 7.61 -22.00
CA ASP A 254 10.06 7.07 -21.14
C ASP A 254 10.44 7.27 -19.66
N ALA A 255 9.69 8.14 -18.97
CA ALA A 255 9.89 8.45 -17.56
C ALA A 255 8.73 7.91 -16.71
N ASP A 256 9.06 7.06 -15.74
CA ASP A 256 8.09 6.41 -14.86
C ASP A 256 8.02 7.11 -13.50
N ILE A 257 6.81 7.50 -13.09
CA ILE A 257 6.53 7.83 -11.69
C ILE A 257 6.30 6.52 -10.95
N MET A 258 7.35 5.96 -10.36
CA MET A 258 7.28 4.60 -9.79
C MET A 258 6.37 4.54 -8.57
N THR A 259 6.74 5.26 -7.53
CA THR A 259 6.11 5.22 -6.21
C THR A 259 6.01 6.62 -5.60
N VAL A 260 5.02 6.79 -4.73
CA VAL A 260 4.86 7.97 -3.88
C VAL A 260 4.78 7.46 -2.46
N SER A 261 5.67 7.93 -1.60
CA SER A 261 5.80 7.54 -0.19
C SER A 261 5.76 8.79 0.70
N ASN A 262 5.92 8.58 2.01
CA ASN A 262 5.69 9.61 3.03
C ASN A 262 4.24 10.14 3.04
N ILE A 263 3.28 9.22 2.83
CA ILE A 263 1.85 9.48 2.82
C ILE A 263 1.17 8.64 3.89
N SER A 264 0.41 9.27 4.78
CA SER A 264 -0.46 8.59 5.74
C SER A 264 -1.70 8.05 5.03
N GLN A 265 -2.26 6.94 5.52
CA GLN A 265 -3.54 6.43 5.02
C GLN A 265 -4.70 7.40 5.33
N THR A 266 -4.58 8.15 6.43
CA THR A 266 -5.58 9.11 6.88
C THR A 266 -4.98 10.45 7.29
N TYR A 267 -5.73 11.54 7.11
CA TYR A 267 -5.32 12.87 7.56
C TYR A 267 -6.44 13.57 8.33
N CYS A 268 -6.14 14.14 9.51
CA CYS A 268 -7.03 15.09 10.19
C CYS A 268 -6.68 16.55 9.90
N ASN A 269 -5.39 16.83 9.71
CA ASN A 269 -4.89 18.13 9.26
C ASN A 269 -4.33 17.94 7.84
N GLY A 270 -4.79 18.75 6.88
CA GLY A 270 -4.38 18.59 5.49
C GLY A 270 -3.03 19.23 5.25
N TYR A 271 -1.95 18.49 5.48
CA TYR A 271 -0.59 18.86 5.11
C TYR A 271 0.15 17.60 4.67
N ILE A 272 0.84 17.65 3.52
CA ILE A 272 1.52 16.49 2.95
C ILE A 272 2.84 16.89 2.33
N GLU A 273 3.85 16.05 2.50
CA GLU A 273 5.23 16.20 1.98
C GLU A 273 5.62 14.93 1.21
N PRO A 274 5.10 14.73 -0.02
CA PRO A 274 5.30 13.47 -0.72
C PRO A 274 6.75 13.26 -1.13
N VAL A 275 7.21 12.03 -1.02
CA VAL A 275 8.49 11.56 -1.56
C VAL A 275 8.21 10.75 -2.81
N ILE A 276 8.75 11.16 -3.95
CA ILE A 276 8.48 10.55 -5.26
C ILE A 276 9.72 9.81 -5.71
N THR A 277 9.57 8.54 -6.08
CA THR A 277 10.63 7.80 -6.80
C THR A 277 10.35 7.82 -8.28
N ILE A 278 11.32 8.25 -9.08
CA ILE A 278 11.25 8.20 -10.55
C ILE A 278 12.24 7.16 -11.10
N ARG A 279 11.96 6.67 -12.31
CA ARG A 279 12.86 5.79 -13.06
C ARG A 279 12.90 6.16 -14.53
N ASN A 280 14.05 5.99 -15.16
CA ASN A 280 14.14 6.04 -16.62
C ASN A 280 13.86 4.65 -17.20
N ASN A 281 12.75 4.50 -17.91
CA ASN A 281 12.40 3.29 -18.67
C ASN A 281 12.79 3.40 -20.16
N GLY A 282 13.34 4.55 -20.58
CA GLY A 282 13.74 4.80 -21.96
C GLY A 282 15.21 4.48 -22.25
N GLU A 283 15.53 4.35 -23.54
CA GLU A 283 16.91 4.20 -24.03
C GLU A 283 17.76 5.47 -23.81
N ALA A 284 17.19 6.65 -24.05
CA ALA A 284 17.89 7.90 -23.86
C ALA A 284 18.04 8.21 -22.36
N PRO A 285 19.25 8.57 -21.87
CA PRO A 285 19.42 9.00 -20.48
C PRO A 285 18.46 10.14 -20.11
N LEU A 286 17.77 10.00 -18.98
CA LEU A 286 16.86 11.02 -18.47
C LEU A 286 17.68 12.08 -17.73
N THR A 287 17.67 13.30 -18.25
CA THR A 287 18.46 14.44 -17.75
C THR A 287 17.61 15.57 -17.17
N SER A 288 16.32 15.61 -17.49
CA SER A 288 15.35 16.50 -16.87
C SER A 288 13.94 15.90 -16.89
N LEU A 289 13.12 16.25 -15.89
CA LEU A 289 11.71 15.87 -15.81
C LEU A 289 10.92 16.95 -15.05
N ASP A 290 9.78 17.36 -15.59
CA ASP A 290 8.84 18.25 -14.90
C ASP A 290 7.92 17.38 -14.04
N ILE A 291 8.10 17.42 -12.73
CA ILE A 291 7.30 16.67 -11.76
C ILE A 291 6.28 17.61 -11.14
N SER A 292 5.05 17.15 -10.97
CA SER A 292 4.03 17.89 -10.24
C SER A 292 3.13 16.98 -9.43
N TYR A 293 2.55 17.52 -8.36
CA TYR A 293 1.44 16.86 -7.69
C TYR A 293 0.28 17.82 -7.44
N THR A 294 -0.94 17.28 -7.40
CA THR A 294 -2.15 17.99 -6.98
C THR A 294 -2.88 17.18 -5.91
N ILE A 295 -3.60 17.88 -5.04
CA ILE A 295 -4.49 17.26 -4.04
C ILE A 295 -5.89 17.80 -4.32
N ASN A 296 -6.86 16.89 -4.52
CA ASN A 296 -8.26 17.23 -4.80
C ASN A 296 -8.43 18.15 -6.03
N GLY A 297 -7.54 18.06 -7.01
CA GLY A 297 -7.51 18.94 -8.19
C GLY A 297 -7.21 20.41 -7.88
N GLY A 298 -6.57 20.68 -6.74
CA GLY A 298 -6.11 22.01 -6.34
C GLY A 298 -4.92 22.51 -7.18
N ASP A 299 -4.30 23.60 -6.74
CA ASP A 299 -3.16 24.18 -7.44
C ASP A 299 -1.96 23.19 -7.44
N PRO A 300 -1.31 22.97 -8.59
CA PRO A 300 -0.20 22.03 -8.68
C PRO A 300 1.04 22.57 -7.97
N VAL A 301 1.67 21.72 -7.18
CA VAL A 301 3.03 21.93 -6.68
C VAL A 301 3.99 21.30 -7.67
N THR A 302 4.92 22.10 -8.19
CA THR A 302 5.82 21.68 -9.28
C THR A 302 7.27 21.61 -8.82
N TYR A 303 8.01 20.70 -9.43
CA TYR A 303 9.44 20.51 -9.23
C TYR A 303 10.10 20.14 -10.57
N ASN A 304 11.12 20.90 -10.97
CA ASN A 304 11.88 20.61 -12.18
C ASN A 304 13.11 19.80 -11.79
N TRP A 305 13.04 18.48 -11.95
CA TRP A 305 14.14 17.58 -11.68
C TRP A 305 15.21 17.69 -12.78
N THR A 306 16.48 17.64 -12.38
CA THR A 306 17.63 17.53 -13.30
C THR A 306 18.61 16.50 -12.77
N GLY A 307 19.13 15.66 -13.65
CA GLY A 307 20.07 14.60 -13.26
C GLY A 307 20.66 13.89 -14.48
N ASN A 308 20.99 12.62 -14.31
CA ASN A 308 21.38 11.74 -15.41
C ASN A 308 21.11 10.29 -15.01
N LEU A 309 19.92 9.78 -15.32
CA LEU A 309 19.53 8.40 -15.08
C LEU A 309 19.64 7.60 -16.37
N GLY A 310 20.50 6.58 -16.37
CA GLY A 310 20.50 5.53 -17.38
C GLY A 310 19.25 4.65 -17.30
N PHE A 311 19.09 3.73 -18.23
CA PHE A 311 17.98 2.78 -18.23
C PHE A 311 17.92 1.99 -16.91
N LEU A 312 16.71 1.87 -16.34
CA LEU A 312 16.39 1.28 -15.03
C LEU A 312 17.00 1.98 -13.81
N GLU A 313 17.78 3.06 -13.99
CA GLU A 313 18.25 3.87 -12.87
C GLU A 313 17.14 4.75 -12.31
N LYS A 314 17.21 5.00 -11.01
CA LYS A 314 16.18 5.65 -10.21
C LYS A 314 16.74 6.85 -9.46
N ASP A 315 15.87 7.79 -9.13
CA ASP A 315 16.14 8.87 -8.18
C ASP A 315 14.95 9.10 -7.25
N ILE A 316 15.22 9.67 -6.08
CA ILE A 316 14.22 9.95 -5.05
C ILE A 316 14.14 11.46 -4.85
N ILE A 317 12.93 12.00 -4.98
CA ILE A 317 12.64 13.43 -4.91
C ILE A 317 11.78 13.70 -3.68
N GLU A 318 12.30 14.48 -2.75
CA GLU A 318 11.53 15.08 -1.66
C GLU A 318 10.80 16.31 -2.19
N MET A 319 9.48 16.23 -2.29
CA MET A 319 8.69 17.38 -2.76
C MET A 319 8.47 18.38 -1.65
N THR A 320 8.31 19.65 -2.04
CA THR A 320 7.88 20.69 -1.09
C THR A 320 6.47 20.36 -0.58
N GLY A 321 6.27 20.49 0.73
CA GLY A 321 4.99 20.26 1.37
C GLY A 321 3.92 21.27 0.99
N SER A 322 2.66 20.83 1.01
CA SER A 322 1.51 21.70 0.78
C SER A 322 0.39 21.42 1.75
N GLU A 323 -0.26 22.50 2.19
CA GLU A 323 -1.55 22.41 2.87
C GLU A 323 -2.66 22.05 1.86
N PHE A 324 -3.68 21.35 2.34
CA PHE A 324 -4.90 21.04 1.61
C PHE A 324 -6.10 21.01 2.55
N THR A 325 -7.30 21.15 1.99
CA THR A 325 -8.54 20.95 2.76
C THR A 325 -8.89 19.47 2.76
N VAL A 326 -8.90 18.85 3.93
CA VAL A 326 -9.30 17.44 4.09
C VAL A 326 -10.80 17.28 3.76
N MET A 327 -11.09 16.38 2.83
CA MET A 327 -12.42 15.87 2.48
C MET A 327 -12.57 14.43 2.97
N ASP A 328 -13.78 13.87 2.94
CA ASP A 328 -14.05 12.46 3.29
C ASP A 328 -13.07 11.51 2.59
N VAL A 329 -12.91 11.71 1.28
CA VAL A 329 -11.89 11.07 0.44
C VAL A 329 -11.13 12.17 -0.29
N ASN A 330 -9.81 12.10 -0.21
CA ASN A 330 -8.89 13.00 -0.89
C ASN A 330 -8.13 12.22 -1.96
N THR A 331 -7.75 12.89 -3.03
CA THR A 331 -7.00 12.29 -4.13
C THR A 331 -5.71 13.05 -4.33
N LEU A 332 -4.58 12.38 -4.09
CA LEU A 332 -3.25 12.83 -4.46
C LEU A 332 -2.93 12.30 -5.85
N GLU A 333 -2.66 13.19 -6.80
CA GLU A 333 -2.23 12.83 -8.16
C GLU A 333 -0.82 13.38 -8.38
N VAL A 334 0.12 12.51 -8.74
CA VAL A 334 1.50 12.85 -9.08
C VAL A 334 1.71 12.58 -10.58
N THR A 335 2.29 13.55 -11.28
CA THR A 335 2.53 13.49 -12.72
C THR A 335 3.99 13.81 -13.06
N GLY A 336 4.59 13.03 -13.95
CA GLY A 336 5.85 13.31 -14.64
C GLY A 336 5.60 13.74 -16.09
N ALA A 337 6.21 14.84 -16.52
CA ALA A 337 6.04 15.40 -17.86
C ALA A 337 7.35 15.92 -18.44
N SER A 338 7.36 16.13 -19.75
CA SER A 338 8.49 16.73 -20.47
C SER A 338 9.85 16.06 -20.24
N PRO A 339 9.99 14.71 -20.26
CA PRO A 339 11.30 14.06 -20.13
C PRO A 339 12.28 14.62 -21.17
N ASN A 340 13.42 15.13 -20.72
CA ASN A 340 14.40 15.82 -21.58
C ASN A 340 13.83 16.99 -22.40
N GLY A 341 12.73 17.60 -21.96
CA GLY A 341 12.00 18.64 -22.70
C GLY A 341 11.23 18.13 -23.92
N GLN A 342 11.00 16.82 -24.02
CA GLN A 342 10.30 16.15 -25.12
C GLN A 342 8.98 15.53 -24.65
N ASN A 343 8.19 15.02 -25.61
CA ASN A 343 7.05 14.19 -25.26
C ASN A 343 7.56 12.83 -24.76
N ASP A 344 6.88 12.30 -23.75
CA ASP A 344 7.05 10.92 -23.34
C ASP A 344 6.45 9.98 -24.40
N ASP A 345 7.19 8.94 -24.77
CA ASP A 345 6.76 7.94 -25.76
C ASP A 345 5.69 7.00 -25.16
N TYR A 346 5.64 6.85 -23.83
CA TYR A 346 4.71 5.96 -23.12
C TYR A 346 4.04 6.63 -21.92
N MET A 347 2.90 7.26 -22.15
CA MET A 347 2.26 8.11 -21.14
C MET A 347 1.57 7.34 -19.99
N THR A 348 1.43 6.02 -20.07
CA THR A 348 0.63 5.22 -19.11
C THR A 348 1.27 5.19 -17.72
N ASN A 349 2.60 5.30 -17.62
CA ASN A 349 3.33 5.27 -16.35
C ASN A 349 3.69 6.67 -15.80
N ASN A 350 3.29 7.75 -16.48
CA ASN A 350 3.57 9.13 -16.09
C ASN A 350 2.75 9.61 -14.90
N VAL A 351 1.69 8.88 -14.51
CA VAL A 351 0.75 9.30 -13.47
C VAL A 351 0.63 8.23 -12.38
N ARG A 352 0.60 8.69 -11.13
CA ARG A 352 0.21 7.90 -9.97
C ARG A 352 -0.86 8.63 -9.19
N THR A 353 -1.89 7.88 -8.77
CA THR A 353 -3.00 8.40 -7.99
C THR A 353 -3.12 7.60 -6.70
N ILE A 354 -3.21 8.31 -5.57
CA ILE A 354 -3.40 7.73 -4.23
C ILE A 354 -4.68 8.32 -3.65
N GLU A 355 -5.55 7.43 -3.16
CA GLU A 355 -6.71 7.81 -2.36
C GLU A 355 -6.31 7.88 -0.89
N ILE A 356 -6.76 8.94 -0.22
CA ILE A 356 -6.42 9.28 1.16
C ILE A 356 -7.72 9.57 1.91
N GLU A 357 -7.98 8.83 2.97
CA GLU A 357 -9.23 8.96 3.74
C GLU A 357 -9.11 10.09 4.79
N GLN A 358 -10.24 10.67 5.19
CA GLN A 358 -10.27 11.53 6.37
C GLN A 358 -9.96 10.70 7.63
N ALA A 359 -9.13 11.25 8.51
CA ALA A 359 -8.90 10.64 9.82
C ALA A 359 -10.17 10.66 10.69
N PRO A 360 -10.45 9.59 11.44
CA PRO A 360 -11.61 9.52 12.30
C PRO A 360 -11.56 10.58 13.41
N SER A 361 -12.72 11.16 13.70
CA SER A 361 -12.94 11.95 14.91
C SER A 361 -13.34 11.03 16.07
N VAL A 362 -12.54 11.04 17.14
CA VAL A 362 -12.70 10.16 18.30
C VAL A 362 -12.90 10.97 19.58
N THR A 363 -13.26 10.29 20.68
CA THR A 363 -13.41 10.91 22.00
C THR A 363 -12.39 10.34 22.98
N SER A 364 -11.85 11.18 23.86
CA SER A 364 -11.01 10.72 24.99
C SER A 364 -11.80 9.91 26.04
N PRO A 365 -11.21 8.88 26.67
CA PRO A 365 -9.87 8.36 26.41
C PRO A 365 -9.80 7.50 25.16
N VAL A 366 -8.65 7.55 24.50
CA VAL A 366 -8.26 6.59 23.46
C VAL A 366 -7.57 5.41 24.14
N SER A 367 -7.86 4.19 23.71
CA SER A 367 -7.25 2.97 24.23
C SER A 367 -6.45 2.23 23.17
N LEU A 368 -5.24 1.82 23.51
CA LEU A 368 -4.44 0.87 22.76
C LEU A 368 -4.59 -0.51 23.40
N VAL A 369 -4.97 -1.52 22.62
CA VAL A 369 -4.82 -2.93 22.98
C VAL A 369 -3.71 -3.50 22.12
N LEU A 370 -2.56 -3.79 22.71
CA LEU A 370 -1.40 -4.35 22.03
C LEU A 370 -1.17 -5.78 22.52
N LYS A 371 -1.30 -6.74 21.62
CA LYS A 371 -0.86 -8.11 21.82
C LYS A 371 0.49 -8.27 21.14
N LEU A 372 1.52 -8.53 21.93
CA LEU A 372 2.86 -8.79 21.41
C LEU A 372 2.92 -10.16 20.74
N ASP A 373 3.78 -10.30 19.76
CA ASP A 373 4.04 -11.57 19.06
C ASP A 373 5.19 -12.33 19.75
N ASN A 374 5.99 -13.08 18.98
CA ASN A 374 7.11 -13.86 19.52
C ASN A 374 8.41 -13.05 19.66
N HIS A 375 8.47 -11.82 19.12
CA HIS A 375 9.62 -10.91 19.16
C HIS A 375 9.25 -9.57 19.85
N PRO A 376 8.73 -9.62 21.09
CA PRO A 376 8.23 -8.43 21.79
C PRO A 376 9.25 -7.30 21.93
N GLU A 377 10.55 -7.62 21.94
CA GLU A 377 11.65 -6.67 22.05
C GLU A 377 11.79 -5.75 20.84
N GLU A 378 11.24 -6.12 19.68
CA GLU A 378 11.29 -5.34 18.44
C GLU A 378 10.17 -4.30 18.37
N THR A 379 9.13 -4.45 19.20
CA THR A 379 7.93 -3.59 19.18
C THR A 379 8.08 -2.35 20.07
N SER A 380 7.87 -1.18 19.50
CA SER A 380 7.69 0.08 20.24
C SER A 380 6.57 0.94 19.63
N TRP A 381 6.04 1.90 20.38
CA TRP A 381 5.01 2.81 19.90
C TRP A 381 5.06 4.17 20.60
N GLU A 382 4.49 5.18 19.95
CA GLU A 382 4.36 6.53 20.49
C GLU A 382 3.06 7.21 20.00
N VAL A 383 2.56 8.17 20.76
CA VAL A 383 1.46 9.07 20.36
C VAL A 383 1.99 10.49 20.35
N LYS A 384 1.87 11.17 19.22
CA LYS A 384 2.31 12.56 19.03
C LYS A 384 1.13 13.51 18.82
N ASP A 385 1.27 14.75 19.28
CA ASP A 385 0.40 15.87 18.90
C ASP A 385 0.77 16.44 17.52
N SER A 386 0.03 17.43 17.02
CA SER A 386 0.30 18.00 15.70
C SER A 386 1.57 18.86 15.63
N GLN A 387 2.19 19.18 16.77
CA GLN A 387 3.48 19.85 16.84
C GLN A 387 4.66 18.87 16.92
N GLY A 388 4.38 17.57 16.92
CA GLY A 388 5.37 16.50 16.97
C GLY A 388 5.87 16.17 18.38
N ASN A 389 5.24 16.68 19.43
CA ASN A 389 5.62 16.32 20.80
C ASN A 389 5.09 14.91 21.13
N VAL A 390 5.95 14.06 21.70
CA VAL A 390 5.56 12.75 22.21
C VAL A 390 4.78 12.91 23.52
N LEU A 391 3.53 12.45 23.54
CA LEU A 391 2.64 12.50 24.69
C LEU A 391 2.65 11.18 25.48
N TYR A 392 2.70 10.06 24.76
CA TYR A 392 2.72 8.72 25.30
C TYR A 392 3.68 7.85 24.48
N GLU A 393 4.35 6.91 25.11
CA GLU A 393 5.25 5.96 24.45
C GLU A 393 5.29 4.63 25.21
N GLY A 394 5.67 3.57 24.51
CA GLY A 394 5.89 2.25 25.10
C GLY A 394 6.85 1.41 24.25
N GLY A 395 7.55 0.47 24.89
CA GLY A 395 8.56 -0.40 24.28
C GLY A 395 9.27 -1.24 25.33
N ASP A 396 10.44 -1.79 24.96
CA ASP A 396 11.29 -2.65 25.82
C ASP A 396 10.56 -3.89 26.37
N TYR A 397 9.65 -4.46 25.58
CA TYR A 397 8.87 -5.62 26.03
C TYR A 397 9.67 -6.92 25.94
N THR A 398 9.41 -7.86 26.85
CA THR A 398 10.20 -9.11 26.93
C THR A 398 9.34 -10.37 27.02
N THR A 399 8.01 -10.25 26.93
CA THR A 399 7.09 -11.37 27.15
C THR A 399 6.23 -11.60 25.92
N ALA A 400 6.56 -12.64 25.16
CA ALA A 400 5.81 -13.04 23.98
C ALA A 400 4.33 -13.32 24.32
N GLY A 401 3.42 -12.89 23.43
CA GLY A 401 1.97 -13.08 23.60
C GLY A 401 1.32 -12.26 24.71
N GLN A 402 2.07 -11.39 25.40
CA GLN A 402 1.50 -10.50 26.42
C GLN A 402 0.50 -9.53 25.78
N ILE A 403 -0.62 -9.31 26.46
CA ILE A 403 -1.62 -8.30 26.08
C ILE A 403 -1.47 -7.11 27.02
N LEU A 404 -1.21 -5.95 26.43
CA LEU A 404 -1.11 -4.64 27.04
C LEU A 404 -2.37 -3.84 26.70
N VAL A 405 -2.86 -3.08 27.67
CA VAL A 405 -3.99 -2.18 27.48
C VAL A 405 -3.59 -0.83 28.05
N GLU A 406 -3.36 0.13 27.17
CA GLU A 406 -2.97 1.50 27.52
C GLU A 406 -4.14 2.44 27.25
N GLN A 407 -4.23 3.51 28.05
CA GLN A 407 -5.25 4.54 27.89
C GLN A 407 -4.60 5.93 27.86
N PHE A 408 -4.88 6.66 26.79
CA PHE A 408 -4.37 7.99 26.53
C PHE A 408 -5.46 9.01 26.84
N GLN A 409 -5.18 9.92 27.75
CA GLN A 409 -5.99 11.11 27.98
C GLN A 409 -5.48 12.20 27.05
N VAL A 410 -6.21 12.44 25.96
CA VAL A 410 -5.92 13.46 24.94
C VAL A 410 -7.11 14.42 24.91
N GLU A 411 -6.98 15.59 25.54
CA GLU A 411 -8.11 16.50 25.80
C GLU A 411 -8.12 17.73 24.91
N ASP A 412 -7.03 18.03 24.21
CA ASP A 412 -6.98 19.19 23.32
C ASP A 412 -7.59 18.84 21.95
N GLU A 413 -8.34 19.77 21.37
CA GLU A 413 -8.80 19.68 19.98
C GLU A 413 -7.60 19.77 19.05
N ASP A 414 -7.06 18.61 18.70
CA ASP A 414 -5.86 18.49 17.87
C ASP A 414 -5.94 17.23 17.00
N CYS A 415 -5.06 17.18 16.01
CA CYS A 415 -4.77 16.02 15.19
C CYS A 415 -3.61 15.25 15.81
N TYR A 416 -3.89 14.06 16.32
CA TYR A 416 -2.91 13.20 16.95
C TYR A 416 -2.51 12.09 15.99
N THR A 417 -1.27 11.62 16.13
CA THR A 417 -0.78 10.47 15.36
C THR A 417 -0.27 9.40 16.31
N PHE A 418 -0.80 8.19 16.17
CA PHE A 418 -0.22 6.99 16.76
C PHE A 418 0.78 6.38 15.79
N TYR A 419 1.97 6.06 16.27
CA TYR A 419 2.99 5.32 15.56
C TYR A 419 3.27 4.01 16.28
N ILE A 420 3.42 2.93 15.53
CA ILE A 420 3.95 1.65 16.02
C ILE A 420 5.09 1.23 15.11
N TYR A 421 6.16 0.71 15.72
CA TYR A 421 7.40 0.33 15.06
C TYR A 421 7.72 -1.12 15.39
N ASP A 422 8.37 -1.77 14.44
CA ASP A 422 8.93 -3.10 14.58
C ASP A 422 10.34 -3.14 13.96
N GLU A 423 11.35 -3.43 14.77
CA GLU A 423 12.75 -3.47 14.32
C GLU A 423 13.04 -4.68 13.41
N GLY A 424 12.27 -5.77 13.53
CA GLY A 424 12.38 -6.98 12.72
C GLY A 424 11.87 -6.79 11.28
N GLY A 425 10.97 -5.84 11.09
CA GLY A 425 10.43 -5.45 9.78
C GLY A 425 9.37 -6.40 9.24
N ASP A 426 8.84 -7.31 10.06
CA ASP A 426 7.67 -8.12 9.73
C ASP A 426 6.40 -7.62 10.42
N GLY A 427 6.52 -6.78 11.45
CA GLY A 427 5.42 -6.23 12.23
C GLY A 427 5.06 -7.15 13.40
N LEU A 428 3.78 -7.50 13.55
CA LEU A 428 3.26 -8.36 14.62
C LEU A 428 2.72 -9.69 14.06
N THR A 429 3.37 -10.25 13.04
CA THR A 429 2.78 -11.33 12.21
C THR A 429 2.69 -12.68 12.92
N GLU A 430 3.46 -12.89 13.99
CA GLU A 430 3.49 -14.15 14.75
C GLU A 430 2.44 -14.21 15.89
N GLY A 431 1.22 -13.80 15.57
CA GLY A 431 0.08 -13.85 16.48
C GLY A 431 -0.04 -12.64 17.41
N GLY A 432 0.74 -11.59 17.19
CA GLY A 432 0.52 -10.28 17.75
C GLY A 432 -0.57 -9.49 17.01
N SER A 433 -0.94 -8.34 17.54
CA SER A 433 -1.84 -7.36 16.92
C SER A 433 -1.90 -6.09 17.75
N TYR A 434 -2.19 -4.95 17.13
CA TYR A 434 -2.62 -3.75 17.86
C TYR A 434 -4.04 -3.36 17.47
N LYS A 435 -4.76 -2.70 18.38
CA LYS A 435 -6.05 -2.07 18.14
C LYS A 435 -6.11 -0.73 18.86
N LEU A 436 -6.49 0.31 18.15
CA LEU A 436 -6.86 1.60 18.72
C LEU A 436 -8.38 1.73 18.75
N GLY A 437 -8.89 2.16 19.89
CA GLY A 437 -10.31 2.40 20.06
C GLY A 437 -10.62 3.52 21.03
N TYR A 438 -11.91 3.83 21.15
CA TYR A 438 -12.43 4.83 22.07
C TYR A 438 -13.80 4.41 22.61
N SER A 439 -14.46 5.32 23.35
CA SER A 439 -15.77 5.13 24.01
C SER A 439 -16.69 4.12 23.30
N GLY A 440 -17.15 3.10 24.05
CA GLY A 440 -18.06 2.07 23.53
C GLY A 440 -17.40 0.91 22.77
N ASN A 441 -16.07 0.75 22.87
CA ASN A 441 -15.28 -0.26 22.14
C ASN A 441 -15.30 -0.06 20.62
N ILE A 442 -15.42 1.19 20.16
CA ILE A 442 -15.31 1.51 18.74
C ILE A 442 -13.83 1.45 18.38
N ILE A 443 -13.48 0.60 17.41
CA ILE A 443 -12.12 0.44 16.87
C ILE A 443 -12.02 1.32 15.63
N PHE A 444 -10.94 2.08 15.51
CA PHE A 444 -10.70 2.94 14.35
C PHE A 444 -9.38 2.64 13.63
N ALA A 445 -8.47 1.90 14.27
CA ALA A 445 -7.28 1.35 13.62
C ALA A 445 -6.93 0.00 14.25
N GLU A 446 -6.45 -0.93 13.42
CA GLU A 446 -5.92 -2.22 13.86
C GLU A 446 -4.96 -2.78 12.81
N GLY A 447 -3.96 -3.55 13.24
CA GLY A 447 -2.97 -4.10 12.33
C GLY A 447 -2.19 -5.29 12.90
N THR A 448 -1.57 -6.05 12.00
CA THR A 448 -0.65 -7.14 12.30
C THR A 448 0.63 -7.02 11.48
N GLY A 449 0.60 -7.26 10.16
CA GLY A 449 1.80 -7.26 9.31
C GLY A 449 2.06 -5.92 8.63
N PHE A 450 2.51 -4.93 9.39
CA PHE A 450 2.81 -3.58 8.90
C PHE A 450 4.28 -3.39 8.47
N GLY A 451 5.10 -4.44 8.57
CA GLY A 451 6.54 -4.34 8.34
C GLY A 451 7.20 -3.50 9.43
N VAL A 452 8.02 -2.52 9.05
CA VAL A 452 8.81 -1.73 10.02
C VAL A 452 8.02 -0.66 10.80
N LYS A 453 6.90 -0.17 10.25
CA LYS A 453 6.14 0.96 10.81
C LYS A 453 4.69 0.95 10.36
N ASP A 454 3.78 1.24 11.27
CA ASP A 454 2.41 1.68 10.94
C ASP A 454 2.10 3.02 11.60
N GLU A 455 1.13 3.74 11.04
CA GLU A 455 0.65 5.00 11.60
C GLU A 455 -0.86 5.17 11.43
N ALA A 456 -1.48 5.81 12.43
CA ALA A 456 -2.90 6.13 12.41
C ALA A 456 -3.12 7.55 12.96
N GLN A 457 -3.63 8.43 12.11
CA GLN A 457 -4.08 9.75 12.55
C GLN A 457 -5.52 9.69 13.07
N PHE A 458 -5.81 10.49 14.10
CA PHE A 458 -7.15 10.70 14.64
C PHE A 458 -7.28 12.11 15.20
N SER A 459 -8.46 12.71 15.07
CA SER A 459 -8.74 14.00 15.70
C SER A 459 -9.54 13.82 16.98
N ILE A 460 -9.24 14.64 17.99
CA ILE A 460 -10.17 14.86 19.09
C ILE A 460 -11.04 16.03 18.68
N ASN A 461 -12.24 15.72 18.21
CA ASN A 461 -13.26 16.73 17.99
C ASN A 461 -14.32 16.55 19.07
N TYR A 462 -14.56 17.59 19.86
CA TYR A 462 -15.81 17.68 20.59
C TYR A 462 -16.91 17.98 19.55
N THR A 463 -17.32 16.97 18.78
CA THR A 463 -18.56 17.08 17.99
C THR A 463 -19.61 17.54 18.98
N GLY A 464 -20.23 18.69 18.73
CA GLY A 464 -21.19 19.31 19.64
C GLY A 464 -22.33 18.37 20.00
N ILE A 465 -22.10 17.49 20.98
CA ILE A 465 -23.07 17.26 22.03
C ILE A 465 -23.28 18.66 22.54
N SER A 466 -24.49 19.19 22.35
CA SER A 466 -24.96 20.41 23.00
C SER A 466 -24.22 20.49 24.32
N GLU A 467 -23.24 21.38 24.43
CA GLU A 467 -22.38 21.40 25.59
C GLU A 467 -23.34 21.36 26.76
N ASN A 468 -23.08 20.59 27.80
CA ASN A 468 -23.67 20.89 29.08
C ASN A 468 -23.11 22.24 29.60
N ASP A 469 -23.05 23.26 28.74
CA ASP A 469 -23.28 24.66 29.02
C ASP A 469 -24.61 24.75 29.73
N PHE A 470 -24.53 24.46 31.01
CA PHE A 470 -25.56 24.76 31.94
C PHE A 470 -24.92 25.73 32.92
N ALA A 471 -25.45 26.94 32.92
CA ALA A 471 -25.82 27.47 34.19
C ALA A 471 -26.95 26.59 34.73
N SER A 472 -26.60 25.66 35.63
CA SER A 472 -27.58 25.03 36.48
C SER A 472 -28.37 26.11 37.20
N ASP A 473 -29.65 26.16 36.86
CA ASP A 473 -30.69 26.92 37.54
C ASP A 473 -30.65 28.44 37.33
N LEU A 474 -31.05 28.93 36.14
CA LEU A 474 -31.61 30.30 36.08
C LEU A 474 -32.82 30.36 37.02
N HIS A 475 -32.59 30.93 38.20
CA HIS A 475 -33.57 31.12 39.24
C HIS A 475 -33.94 32.60 39.26
N VAL A 476 -35.23 32.85 39.05
CA VAL A 476 -35.77 34.21 38.94
C VAL A 476 -36.64 34.49 40.14
N TYR A 477 -36.29 35.51 40.92
CA TYR A 477 -36.96 35.81 42.19
C TYR A 477 -36.93 37.30 42.55
N PRO A 478 -37.96 37.82 43.24
CA PRO A 478 -39.21 37.13 43.57
C PRO A 478 -40.13 36.98 42.33
N VAL A 479 -40.93 35.93 42.31
CA VAL A 479 -42.06 35.77 41.38
C VAL A 479 -43.29 35.38 42.22
N PRO A 480 -44.36 36.21 42.28
CA PRO A 480 -44.58 37.47 41.55
C PRO A 480 -43.61 38.60 41.93
N VAL A 481 -43.30 39.49 40.98
CA VAL A 481 -42.43 40.67 41.14
C VAL A 481 -43.26 41.94 41.27
N GLU A 482 -42.82 42.91 42.08
CA GLU A 482 -43.44 44.24 42.21
C GLU A 482 -42.68 45.35 41.46
N LYS A 483 -41.36 45.41 41.67
CA LYS A 483 -40.49 46.45 41.09
C LYS A 483 -39.23 45.90 40.46
N GLU A 484 -38.56 44.98 41.15
CA GLU A 484 -37.27 44.44 40.72
C GLU A 484 -37.27 42.92 40.81
N VAL A 485 -36.60 42.28 39.85
CA VAL A 485 -36.43 40.83 39.81
C VAL A 485 -34.96 40.48 39.66
N ASN A 486 -34.50 39.49 40.43
CA ASN A 486 -33.14 38.97 40.38
C ASN A 486 -33.08 37.73 39.49
N LEU A 487 -32.00 37.64 38.72
CA LEU A 487 -31.59 36.51 37.90
C LEU A 487 -30.35 35.90 38.53
N SER A 488 -30.49 34.80 39.27
CA SER A 488 -29.35 34.01 39.76
C SER A 488 -29.09 32.84 38.81
N PHE A 489 -27.83 32.64 38.46
CA PHE A 489 -27.36 31.51 37.66
C PHE A 489 -25.85 31.29 37.86
N ASN A 490 -25.34 30.08 37.65
CA ASN A 490 -23.92 29.76 37.85
C ASN A 490 -23.18 29.57 36.52
N LEU A 491 -22.09 30.29 36.26
CA LEU A 491 -21.27 30.05 35.05
C LEU A 491 -20.17 29.03 35.32
N LEU A 492 -19.97 28.06 34.44
CA LEU A 492 -18.92 27.03 34.60
C LEU A 492 -17.56 27.45 34.01
N ARG A 493 -17.55 28.42 33.09
CA ARG A 493 -16.35 29.00 32.46
C ARG A 493 -16.61 30.45 32.02
N ASN A 494 -15.65 31.07 31.35
CA ASN A 494 -15.83 32.42 30.81
C ASN A 494 -16.89 32.39 29.71
N SER A 495 -17.96 33.16 29.83
CA SER A 495 -19.06 33.17 28.85
C SER A 495 -19.62 34.56 28.65
N GLU A 496 -19.96 34.91 27.41
CA GLU A 496 -20.67 36.16 27.13
C GLU A 496 -22.08 36.07 27.70
N VAL A 497 -22.49 37.07 28.48
CA VAL A 497 -23.80 37.10 29.16
C VAL A 497 -24.64 38.22 28.61
N LYS A 498 -25.88 37.89 28.24
CA LYS A 498 -26.90 38.82 27.78
C LYS A 498 -28.25 38.43 28.36
N TYR A 499 -29.09 39.39 28.70
CA TYR A 499 -30.48 39.07 29.02
C TYR A 499 -31.46 40.10 28.48
N SER A 500 -32.67 39.64 28.20
CA SER A 500 -33.77 40.46 27.71
C SER A 500 -35.09 40.13 28.40
N VAL A 501 -36.01 41.08 28.38
CA VAL A 501 -37.39 40.89 28.85
C VAL A 501 -38.32 41.08 27.68
N ILE A 502 -39.17 40.10 27.42
CA ILE A 502 -40.17 40.13 26.36
C ILE A 502 -41.59 40.07 26.92
N ASN A 503 -42.54 40.66 26.21
CA ASN A 503 -43.97 40.49 26.48
C ASN A 503 -44.53 39.20 25.81
N PRO A 504 -45.79 38.80 26.07
CA PRO A 504 -46.36 37.58 25.49
C PRO A 504 -46.52 37.61 23.97
N THR A 505 -46.44 38.78 23.33
CA THR A 505 -46.44 38.94 21.87
C THR A 505 -45.05 38.81 21.26
N GLY A 506 -44.00 38.60 22.07
CA GLY A 506 -42.61 38.46 21.63
C GLY A 506 -41.87 39.78 21.40
N GLU A 507 -42.49 40.92 21.75
CA GLU A 507 -41.83 42.22 21.67
C GLU A 507 -40.82 42.34 22.81
N LYS A 508 -39.59 42.74 22.46
CA LYS A 508 -38.49 42.96 23.40
C LYS A 508 -38.61 44.33 24.03
N LEU A 509 -38.87 44.35 25.34
CA LEU A 509 -39.08 45.57 26.12
C LEU A 509 -37.81 46.04 26.83
N PHE A 510 -36.88 45.13 27.08
CA PHE A 510 -35.59 45.42 27.69
C PHE A 510 -34.53 44.45 27.18
N GLU A 511 -33.29 44.93 27.04
CA GLU A 511 -32.12 44.15 26.67
C GLU A 511 -30.88 44.75 27.33
N THR A 512 -29.97 43.90 27.79
CA THR A 512 -28.66 44.31 28.29
C THR A 512 -27.62 43.24 28.00
N GLU A 513 -26.45 43.69 27.58
CA GLU A 513 -25.26 42.87 27.35
C GLU A 513 -24.24 43.16 28.45
N HIS A 514 -23.76 42.11 29.10
CA HIS A 514 -22.73 42.16 30.14
C HIS A 514 -21.36 41.69 29.63
N GLY A 515 -21.27 41.36 28.33
CA GLY A 515 -20.05 40.85 27.70
C GLY A 515 -19.56 39.57 28.37
N MET A 516 -18.27 39.27 28.20
CA MET A 516 -17.62 38.10 28.82
C MET A 516 -17.60 38.19 30.34
N GLN A 517 -18.20 37.20 31.00
CA GLN A 517 -18.25 37.05 32.45
C GLN A 517 -17.43 35.83 32.88
N SER A 518 -16.74 35.94 34.01
CA SER A 518 -15.96 34.83 34.59
C SER A 518 -16.84 33.70 35.13
N PRO A 519 -16.33 32.46 35.29
CA PRO A 519 -17.03 31.41 36.02
C PRO A 519 -17.42 31.80 37.45
N GLY A 520 -18.42 31.11 37.98
CA GLY A 520 -19.02 31.30 39.31
C GLY A 520 -20.47 31.80 39.28
N GLU A 521 -21.08 31.89 40.45
CA GLU A 521 -22.45 32.40 40.62
C GLU A 521 -22.55 33.87 40.21
N LYS A 522 -23.56 34.17 39.39
CA LYS A 522 -23.91 35.51 38.93
C LYS A 522 -25.31 35.85 39.38
N ILE A 523 -25.49 37.08 39.83
CA ILE A 523 -26.79 37.65 40.16
C ILE A 523 -26.92 38.98 39.46
N PHE A 524 -27.93 39.13 38.61
CA PHE A 524 -28.28 40.40 37.98
C PHE A 524 -29.69 40.83 38.36
N THR A 525 -29.89 42.13 38.56
CA THR A 525 -31.20 42.69 38.92
C THR A 525 -31.78 43.47 37.75
N ILE A 526 -33.04 43.22 37.42
CA ILE A 526 -33.80 43.96 36.43
C ILE A 526 -34.84 44.83 37.14
N ASN A 527 -34.83 46.13 36.84
CA ASN A 527 -35.87 47.06 37.26
C ASN A 527 -37.02 47.08 36.24
N LEU A 528 -38.22 46.79 36.71
CA LEU A 528 -39.47 46.69 35.96
C LEU A 528 -40.49 47.77 36.37
N GLU A 529 -40.06 48.84 37.06
CA GLU A 529 -40.94 49.88 37.60
C GLU A 529 -41.73 50.61 36.49
N GLU A 530 -41.18 50.70 35.28
CA GLU A 530 -41.84 51.32 34.12
C GLU A 530 -42.75 50.35 33.34
N PHE A 531 -42.73 49.05 33.66
CA PHE A 531 -43.49 48.02 32.95
C PHE A 531 -44.95 47.98 33.45
N SER A 532 -45.91 47.67 32.59
CA SER A 532 -47.31 47.52 33.01
C SER A 532 -47.52 46.17 33.75
N PRO A 533 -48.46 46.04 34.71
CA PRO A 533 -48.74 44.75 35.35
C PRO A 533 -49.11 43.68 34.31
N GLY A 534 -48.56 42.48 34.45
CA GLY A 534 -48.74 41.45 33.43
C GLY A 534 -47.73 40.30 33.49
N VAL A 535 -47.84 39.40 32.52
CA VAL A 535 -46.91 38.27 32.36
C VAL A 535 -45.79 38.70 31.42
N TYR A 536 -44.55 38.42 31.82
CA TYR A 536 -43.36 38.65 31.01
C TYR A 536 -42.48 37.40 30.99
N TYR A 537 -41.55 37.34 30.04
CA TYR A 537 -40.53 36.31 29.98
C TYR A 537 -39.16 36.95 30.01
N VAL A 538 -38.33 36.50 30.95
CA VAL A 538 -36.91 36.82 30.95
C VAL A 538 -36.17 35.77 30.16
N ILE A 539 -35.33 36.23 29.26
CA ILE A 539 -34.49 35.43 28.40
C ILE A 539 -33.04 35.71 28.82
N LEU A 540 -32.32 34.69 29.25
CA LEU A 540 -30.86 34.74 29.48
C LEU A 540 -30.17 34.05 28.30
N GLU A 541 -29.23 34.74 27.67
CA GLU A 541 -28.37 34.24 26.61
C GLU A 541 -26.94 34.15 27.14
N THR A 542 -26.33 32.97 27.04
CA THR A 542 -24.94 32.72 27.41
C THR A 542 -24.23 31.99 26.29
N GLY A 543 -23.25 32.65 25.63
CA GLY A 543 -22.63 32.10 24.42
C GLY A 543 -23.67 31.80 23.34
N THR A 544 -23.81 30.53 22.95
CA THR A 544 -24.75 30.08 21.91
C THR A 544 -26.11 29.61 22.44
N LYS A 545 -26.34 29.64 23.76
CA LYS A 545 -27.56 29.12 24.41
C LYS A 545 -28.49 30.18 24.97
N GLN A 546 -29.78 29.84 25.05
CA GLN A 546 -30.85 30.70 25.54
C GLN A 546 -31.73 29.96 26.57
N THR A 547 -31.95 30.55 27.75
CA THR A 547 -32.87 30.05 28.79
C THR A 547 -33.98 31.06 29.04
N ILE A 548 -35.22 30.59 29.12
CA ILE A 548 -36.39 31.44 29.32
C ILE A 548 -37.06 31.13 30.68
N ARG A 549 -37.47 32.18 31.40
CA ARG A 549 -38.23 32.08 32.65
C ARG A 549 -39.40 33.06 32.64
N LYS A 550 -40.58 32.56 32.97
CA LYS A 550 -41.78 33.38 33.14
C LYS A 550 -41.71 34.14 34.46
N ILE A 551 -42.02 35.42 34.42
CA ILE A 551 -42.26 36.26 35.59
C ILE A 551 -43.67 36.86 35.52
N VAL A 552 -44.23 37.22 36.68
CA VAL A 552 -45.53 37.89 36.78
C VAL A 552 -45.32 39.18 37.56
N LEU A 553 -45.49 40.32 36.89
CA LEU A 553 -45.40 41.64 37.49
C LEU A 553 -46.77 42.04 38.03
N VAL A 554 -46.85 42.23 39.35
CA VAL A 554 -48.00 42.74 40.09
C VAL A 554 -47.63 44.14 40.61
N LYS A 555 -48.54 45.12 40.53
CA LYS A 555 -48.30 46.47 41.08
C LYS A 555 -49.37 46.83 42.08
#